data_AF-A0A7J6T8X6-F1
#
_entry.id   AF-A0A7J6T8X6-F1
#
_cell.length_a   1.000
_cell.length_b   1.000
_cell.length_c   1.000
_cell.angle_alpha   90.00
_cell.angle_beta   90.00
_cell.angle_gamma   90.00
#
_symmetry.space_group_name_H-M   'P 1'
#
loop_
_entity.id
_entity.type
_entity.pdbx_description
1 polymer ?
#
loop_
_entity_poly.entity_id
_entity_poly.type
_entity_poly.pdbx_seq_one_letter_code
_entity_poly.pdbx_strand_id
1 'polypeptide(L)'
;VLFDQYKIDYIIHGDDPCLVDGKDVYASAKAAGKFKSIPRTEGVSTSDIVGRAMVLAKSHHIRLNEDENENRNLGRRRASSANLELEEPSVCSVSRFFPTERLVSSFSARVKAQEPGQKVVYIDGAFDMF
;
A
#
# COMPACT_ATOMS: atom_id res chain seq x y z
N VAL A 1 16.34 -5.01 -29.81
CA VAL A 1 16.35 -3.53 -29.65
C VAL A 1 16.41 -3.13 -28.18
N LEU A 2 15.36 -3.30 -27.37
CA LEU A 2 15.40 -2.92 -25.94
C LEU A 2 16.57 -3.58 -25.18
N PHE A 3 16.70 -4.90 -25.28
CA PHE A 3 17.76 -5.64 -24.60
C PHE A 3 19.16 -5.26 -25.07
N ASP A 4 19.36 -5.07 -26.37
CA ASP A 4 20.69 -4.83 -26.95
C ASP A 4 21.14 -3.38 -26.78
N GLN A 5 20.21 -2.43 -26.90
CA GLN A 5 20.48 -0.99 -26.78
C GLN A 5 20.85 -0.60 -25.34
N TYR A 6 20.13 -1.14 -24.36
CA TYR A 6 20.33 -0.81 -22.95
C TYR A 6 21.11 -1.88 -22.18
N LYS A 7 21.59 -2.93 -22.87
CA LYS A 7 22.31 -4.06 -22.27
C LYS A 7 21.54 -4.67 -21.09
N ILE A 8 20.25 -4.93 -21.28
CA ILE A 8 19.37 -5.52 -20.27
C ILE A 8 19.47 -7.05 -20.35
N ASP A 9 19.76 -7.67 -19.21
CA ASP A 9 19.79 -9.13 -19.09
C ASP A 9 18.40 -9.73 -18.86
N TYR A 10 17.64 -9.14 -17.94
CA TYR A 10 16.32 -9.63 -17.53
C TYR A 10 15.34 -8.49 -17.26
N ILE A 11 14.07 -8.77 -17.51
CA ILE A 11 12.92 -7.99 -17.02
C ILE A 11 12.34 -8.74 -15.82
N ILE A 12 12.15 -8.03 -14.71
CA ILE A 12 11.54 -8.56 -13.49
C ILE A 12 10.21 -7.83 -13.24
N HIS A 13 9.14 -8.57 -13.04
CA HIS A 13 7.81 -8.01 -12.74
C HIS A 13 7.12 -8.85 -11.66
N GLY A 14 6.06 -8.30 -11.05
CA GLY A 14 5.13 -9.09 -10.24
C GLY A 14 4.53 -10.25 -11.03
N ASP A 15 4.07 -11.27 -10.32
CA ASP A 15 3.44 -12.48 -10.86
C ASP A 15 1.97 -12.27 -11.30
N ASP A 16 1.40 -11.08 -11.08
CA ASP A 16 0.08 -10.70 -11.57
C ASP A 16 0.00 -10.76 -13.12
N PRO A 17 -1.10 -11.27 -13.69
CA PRO A 17 -1.28 -11.33 -15.14
C PRO A 17 -1.48 -9.93 -15.74
N CYS A 18 -0.65 -9.57 -16.72
CA CYS A 18 -0.73 -8.31 -17.46
C CYS A 18 -1.09 -8.57 -18.92
N LEU A 19 -2.38 -8.43 -19.25
CA LEU A 19 -2.90 -8.68 -20.59
C LEU A 19 -3.43 -7.38 -21.20
N VAL A 20 -3.09 -7.12 -22.45
CA VAL A 20 -3.66 -6.04 -23.28
C VAL A 20 -4.20 -6.68 -24.55
N ASP A 21 -5.48 -6.46 -24.85
CA ASP A 21 -6.19 -7.11 -25.97
C ASP A 21 -6.03 -8.64 -26.02
N GLY A 22 -6.05 -9.27 -24.84
CA GLY A 22 -5.88 -10.72 -24.67
C GLY A 22 -4.44 -11.23 -24.90
N LYS A 23 -3.47 -10.33 -25.13
CA LYS A 23 -2.06 -10.67 -25.31
C LYS A 23 -1.24 -10.30 -24.10
N ASP A 24 -0.32 -11.17 -23.74
CA ASP A 24 0.66 -10.93 -22.69
C ASP A 24 1.65 -9.84 -23.12
N VAL A 25 1.72 -8.76 -22.35
CA VAL A 25 2.61 -7.63 -22.62
C VAL A 25 4.09 -8.02 -22.53
N TYR A 26 4.41 -9.12 -21.84
CA TYR A 26 5.76 -9.65 -21.69
C TYR A 26 6.05 -10.84 -22.61
N ALA A 27 5.17 -11.16 -23.56
CA ALA A 27 5.32 -12.32 -24.45
C ALA A 27 6.69 -12.37 -25.16
N SER A 28 7.18 -11.23 -25.67
CA SER A 28 8.48 -11.16 -26.36
C SER A 28 9.67 -11.42 -25.42
N ALA A 29 9.60 -10.91 -24.18
CA ALA A 29 10.63 -11.12 -23.17
C ALA A 29 10.64 -12.56 -22.64
N LYS A 30 9.45 -13.15 -22.47
CA LYS A 30 9.29 -14.57 -22.08
C LYS A 30 9.82 -15.51 -23.16
N ALA A 31 9.47 -15.27 -24.42
CA ALA A 31 9.96 -16.06 -25.56
C ALA A 31 11.49 -16.00 -25.70
N ALA A 32 12.11 -14.87 -25.35
CA ALA A 32 13.57 -14.71 -25.33
C ALA A 32 14.25 -15.31 -24.09
N GLY A 33 13.51 -15.89 -23.13
CA GLY A 33 14.07 -16.40 -21.87
C GLY A 33 14.58 -15.29 -20.92
N LYS A 34 14.20 -14.04 -21.15
CA LYS A 34 14.69 -12.85 -20.42
C LYS A 34 13.67 -12.25 -19.46
N PHE A 35 12.69 -13.04 -19.02
CA PHE A 35 11.66 -12.62 -18.07
C PHE A 35 11.72 -13.45 -16.78
N LYS A 36 11.61 -12.80 -15.63
CA LYS A 36 11.47 -13.45 -14.31
C LYS A 36 10.33 -12.79 -13.54
N SER A 37 9.55 -13.57 -12.81
CA SER A 37 8.53 -13.05 -11.90
C SER A 37 9.03 -13.04 -10.46
N ILE A 38 8.49 -12.11 -9.66
CA ILE A 38 8.63 -12.08 -8.21
C ILE A 38 7.24 -12.12 -7.57
N PRO A 39 7.09 -12.78 -6.41
CA PRO A 39 5.81 -12.81 -5.70
C PRO A 39 5.43 -11.42 -5.21
N ARG A 40 4.12 -11.17 -5.12
CA ARG A 40 3.57 -9.97 -4.51
C ARG A 40 4.02 -9.80 -3.06
N THR A 41 4.26 -8.56 -2.64
CA THR A 41 4.50 -8.24 -1.23
C THR A 41 3.19 -8.32 -0.45
N GLU A 42 3.18 -9.16 0.58
CA GLU A 42 2.03 -9.34 1.47
C GLU A 42 1.79 -8.11 2.36
N GLY A 43 0.51 -7.83 2.62
CA GLY A 43 0.11 -6.83 3.61
C GLY A 43 0.23 -5.35 3.19
N VAL A 44 0.58 -5.06 1.93
CA VAL A 44 0.62 -3.68 1.41
C VAL A 44 0.22 -3.61 -0.07
N SER A 45 -0.57 -2.59 -0.42
CA SER A 45 -0.84 -2.20 -1.81
C SER A 45 -1.28 -0.74 -1.88
N THR A 46 -1.20 -0.13 -3.06
CA THR A 46 -1.69 1.24 -3.26
C THR A 46 -3.18 1.36 -2.94
N SER A 47 -4.01 0.38 -3.31
CA SER A 47 -5.43 0.37 -2.99
C SER A 47 -5.69 0.29 -1.48
N ASP A 48 -4.88 -0.48 -0.75
CA ASP A 48 -4.95 -0.54 0.72
C ASP A 48 -4.59 0.81 1.37
N ILE A 49 -3.50 1.44 0.91
CA ILE A 49 -3.08 2.77 1.40
C ILE A 49 -4.15 3.83 1.10
N VAL A 50 -4.69 3.86 -0.12
CA VAL A 50 -5.78 4.77 -0.50
C VAL A 50 -7.02 4.49 0.35
N GLY A 51 -7.36 3.23 0.61
CA GLY A 51 -8.45 2.85 1.51
C GLY A 51 -8.28 3.43 2.91
N ARG A 52 -7.08 3.32 3.48
CA ARG A 52 -6.74 3.92 4.79
C ARG A 52 -6.85 5.45 4.77
N ALA A 53 -6.32 6.11 3.73
CA ALA A 53 -6.41 7.55 3.58
C ALA A 53 -7.87 8.04 3.44
N MET A 54 -8.71 7.30 2.71
CA MET A 54 -10.13 7.62 2.54
C MET A 54 -10.92 7.51 3.85
N VAL A 55 -10.60 6.54 4.72
CA VAL A 55 -11.23 6.43 6.04
C VAL A 55 -10.92 7.67 6.88
N LEU A 56 -9.66 8.09 6.92
CA LEU A 56 -9.25 9.31 7.64
C LEU A 56 -9.93 10.57 7.09
N ALA A 57 -10.12 10.68 5.77
CA ALA A 57 -10.75 11.83 5.13
C ALA A 57 -12.26 11.95 5.39
N LYS A 58 -12.94 10.85 5.76
CA LYS A 58 -14.41 10.86 6.02
C LYS A 58 -14.80 11.51 7.35
N SER A 59 -13.87 11.64 8.28
CA SER A 59 -14.12 12.20 9.61
C SER A 59 -14.69 13.64 9.58
N HIS A 60 -14.42 14.40 8.50
CA HIS A 60 -14.90 15.78 8.34
C HIS A 60 -16.30 15.90 7.71
N HIS A 61 -16.78 14.90 6.94
CA HIS A 61 -18.11 14.95 6.30
C HIS A 61 -19.24 14.50 7.22
N ILE A 62 -18.95 13.71 8.26
CA ILE A 62 -19.97 13.26 9.21
C ILE A 62 -20.44 14.42 10.11
N ARG A 63 -19.50 15.28 10.55
CA ARG A 63 -19.80 16.42 11.44
C ARG A 63 -20.61 17.54 10.79
N LEU A 64 -20.51 17.73 9.47
CA LEU A 64 -21.27 18.78 8.78
C LEU A 64 -22.76 18.45 8.59
N ASN A 65 -23.19 17.20 8.82
CA ASN A 65 -24.60 16.79 8.72
C ASN A 65 -25.34 16.86 10.06
N GLU A 66 -24.64 17.07 11.18
CA GLU A 66 -25.26 17.17 12.51
C GLU A 66 -25.76 18.58 12.80
N ASP A 67 -25.20 19.62 12.17
CA ASP A 67 -25.59 21.02 12.41
C ASP A 67 -26.76 21.52 11.53
N GLU A 68 -27.17 20.78 10.48
CA GLU A 68 -28.27 21.20 9.59
C GLU A 68 -29.62 20.51 9.84
N ASN A 69 -29.74 19.60 10.80
CA ASN A 69 -30.88 18.67 10.87
C ASN A 69 -31.74 18.73 12.15
N GLU A 70 -31.84 19.88 12.82
CA GLU A 70 -32.80 20.06 13.93
C GLU A 70 -34.24 20.39 13.49
N ASN A 71 -34.59 20.45 12.20
CA ASN A 71 -35.97 20.85 11.82
C ASN A 71 -36.62 20.18 10.60
N ARG A 72 -36.29 18.92 10.24
CA ARG A 72 -37.08 18.18 9.23
C ARG A 72 -37.35 16.73 9.63
N ASN A 73 -38.13 16.57 10.68
CA ASN A 73 -38.86 15.34 10.91
C ASN A 73 -40.04 15.29 9.93
N LEU A 74 -39.98 14.48 8.86
CA LEU A 74 -41.02 13.52 8.45
C LEU A 74 -40.68 12.82 7.12
N GLY A 75 -40.29 11.55 7.22
CA GLY A 75 -40.57 10.56 6.16
C GLY A 75 -39.52 10.40 5.06
N ARG A 76 -38.48 9.58 5.32
CA ARG A 76 -37.92 8.73 4.25
C ARG A 76 -37.14 7.51 4.76
N ARG A 77 -37.87 6.39 4.81
CA ARG A 77 -37.50 5.08 4.24
C ARG A 77 -36.26 4.37 4.83
N ARG A 78 -36.57 3.34 5.61
CA ARG A 78 -36.19 1.92 5.37
C ARG A 78 -34.74 1.67 4.92
N ALA A 79 -33.89 1.33 5.89
CA ALA A 79 -33.07 0.11 5.93
C ALA A 79 -32.23 0.12 7.23
N SER A 80 -32.90 -0.05 8.36
CA SER A 80 -32.25 -0.28 9.64
C SER A 80 -31.80 -1.75 9.73
N SER A 81 -30.55 -2.05 9.38
CA SER A 81 -29.86 -3.29 9.81
C SER A 81 -28.34 -3.17 9.65
N ALA A 82 -27.72 -2.18 10.28
CA ALA A 82 -26.36 -2.30 10.77
C ALA A 82 -26.25 -1.28 11.90
N ASN A 83 -26.56 -1.74 13.12
CA ASN A 83 -26.23 -1.04 14.34
C ASN A 83 -24.69 -1.04 14.40
N LEU A 84 -24.07 -0.07 13.73
CA LEU A 84 -22.66 0.20 13.86
C LEU A 84 -22.56 1.06 15.12
N GLU A 85 -22.42 0.41 16.27
CA GLU A 85 -21.88 1.07 17.44
C GLU A 85 -20.64 1.83 16.96
N LEU A 86 -20.64 3.15 17.17
CA LEU A 86 -19.51 4.03 16.90
C LEU A 86 -18.42 3.71 17.93
N GLU A 87 -17.85 2.50 17.84
CA GLU A 87 -16.49 2.24 18.25
C GLU A 87 -15.64 3.15 17.37
N GLU A 88 -15.04 4.17 17.97
CA GLU A 88 -13.94 4.95 17.38
C GLU A 88 -13.07 3.96 16.60
N PRO A 89 -12.98 4.04 15.26
CA PRO A 89 -12.24 3.06 14.50
C PRO A 89 -10.81 3.15 15.00
N SER A 90 -10.38 2.13 15.76
CA SER A 90 -9.05 2.09 16.32
C SER A 90 -8.09 2.29 15.14
N VAL A 91 -7.42 3.44 15.11
CA VAL A 91 -6.58 3.90 13.99
C VAL A 91 -5.45 2.90 13.67
N CYS A 92 -5.27 1.89 14.54
CA CYS A 92 -4.22 0.90 14.56
C CYS A 92 -4.60 -0.48 13.98
N SER A 93 -5.86 -0.81 13.67
CA SER A 93 -6.24 -2.21 13.35
C SER A 93 -6.30 -2.62 11.87
N VAL A 94 -5.86 -1.76 10.94
CA VAL A 94 -6.07 -2.00 9.49
C VAL A 94 -4.90 -2.66 8.75
N SER A 95 -3.68 -2.67 9.30
CA SER A 95 -2.55 -3.31 8.62
C SER A 95 -2.56 -4.83 8.82
N ARG A 96 -2.50 -5.57 7.70
CA ARG A 96 -2.31 -7.03 7.68
C ARG A 96 -0.86 -7.43 7.42
N PHE A 97 0.07 -6.50 7.59
CA PHE A 97 1.48 -6.75 7.40
C PHE A 97 2.05 -7.57 8.57
N PHE A 98 2.69 -8.69 8.27
CA PHE A 98 3.32 -9.57 9.26
C PHE A 98 4.85 -9.42 9.23
N PRO A 99 5.45 -8.63 10.13
CA PRO A 99 6.90 -8.47 10.17
C PRO A 99 7.56 -9.77 10.61
N THR A 100 8.55 -10.22 9.84
CA THR A 100 9.41 -11.38 10.18
C THR A 100 10.87 -10.94 10.23
N GLU A 101 11.69 -11.69 10.98
CA GLU A 101 13.14 -11.45 11.06
C GLU A 101 13.80 -11.40 9.68
N ARG A 102 13.39 -12.29 8.76
CA ARG A 102 13.91 -12.35 7.39
C ARG A 102 13.62 -11.07 6.61
N LEU A 103 12.43 -10.50 6.78
CA LEU A 103 12.06 -9.24 6.13
C LEU A 103 12.91 -8.10 6.69
N VAL A 104 12.95 -7.95 8.02
CA VAL A 104 13.75 -6.90 8.67
C VAL A 104 15.23 -7.01 8.26
N SER A 105 15.79 -8.22 8.24
CA SER A 105 17.17 -8.45 7.81
C SER A 105 17.42 -8.20 6.32
N SER A 106 16.39 -8.27 5.46
CA SER A 106 16.53 -8.01 4.02
C SER A 106 16.55 -6.51 3.70
N PHE A 107 15.89 -5.71 4.53
CA PHE A 107 15.80 -4.26 4.39
C PHE A 107 16.78 -3.48 5.28
N SER A 108 17.34 -4.12 6.31
CA SER A 108 18.43 -3.51 7.06
C SER A 108 19.68 -3.47 6.18
N ALA A 109 20.23 -2.27 5.97
CA ALA A 109 21.61 -2.18 5.52
C ALA A 109 22.44 -2.99 6.52
N ARG A 110 23.37 -3.83 6.04
CA ARG A 110 24.34 -4.48 6.93
C ARG A 110 25.02 -3.37 7.72
N VAL A 111 24.59 -3.18 8.97
CA VAL A 111 25.07 -2.10 9.82
C VAL A 111 26.54 -2.41 10.07
N LYS A 112 27.42 -1.74 9.32
CA LYS A 112 28.84 -1.79 9.58
C LYS A 112 29.08 -1.04 10.88
N ALA A 113 30.04 -1.52 11.67
CA ALA A 113 30.53 -0.74 12.79
C ALA A 113 30.97 0.64 12.29
N GLN A 114 30.75 1.66 13.12
CA GLN A 114 31.14 3.02 12.79
C GLN A 114 32.66 3.08 12.57
N GLU A 115 33.07 3.64 11.45
CA GLU A 115 34.48 3.87 11.15
C GLU A 115 34.99 5.16 11.84
N PRO A 116 36.28 5.22 12.22
CA PRO A 116 36.87 6.42 12.79
C PRO A 116 36.64 7.65 11.87
N GLY A 117 36.02 8.70 12.42
CA GLY A 117 35.73 9.95 11.70
C GLY A 117 34.29 10.07 11.17
N GLN A 118 33.48 9.01 11.21
CA GLN A 118 32.04 9.11 10.93
C GLN A 118 31.32 9.79 12.10
N LYS A 119 30.36 10.66 11.80
CA LYS A 119 29.49 11.31 12.80
C LYS A 119 28.15 10.59 12.86
N VAL A 120 27.73 10.22 14.06
CA VAL A 120 26.40 9.64 14.30
C VAL A 120 25.41 10.79 14.44
N VAL A 121 24.34 10.74 13.65
CA VAL A 121 23.25 11.72 13.68
C VAL A 121 21.95 10.97 13.98
N TYR A 122 21.24 11.41 15.02
CA TYR A 122 19.92 10.91 15.36
C TYR A 122 18.85 11.77 14.70
N ILE A 123 17.85 11.11 14.11
CA ILE A 123 16.70 11.75 13.48
C ILE A 123 15.47 11.01 13.98
N ASP A 124 14.47 11.75 14.43
CA ASP A 124 13.20 11.22 14.92
C ASP A 124 12.02 11.84 14.15
N GLY A 125 10.92 11.10 14.08
CA GLY A 125 9.72 11.50 13.36
C GLY A 125 8.73 10.36 13.21
N ALA A 126 7.56 10.66 12.64
CA ALA A 126 6.55 9.63 12.38
C ALA A 126 6.98 8.64 11.30
N PHE A 127 7.76 9.09 10.31
CA PHE A 127 8.14 8.32 9.11
C PHE A 127 6.94 7.63 8.42
N ASP A 128 5.76 8.25 8.50
CA ASP A 128 4.54 7.74 7.88
C ASP A 128 4.57 7.98 6.36
N MET A 129 4.04 7.02 5.60
CA MET A 129 4.05 6.99 4.12
C MET A 129 5.44 7.17 3.47
N PHE A 130 6.47 6.46 3.98
CA PHE A 130 7.80 6.34 3.34
C PHE A 130 7.83 5.27 2.23
#